data_AF-A0A933EAE6-F1
#
_entry.id   AF-A0A933EAE6-F1
#
_cell.length_a   1.000
_cell.length_b   1.000
_cell.length_c   1.000
_cell.angle_alpha   90.00
_cell.angle_beta   90.00
_cell.angle_gamma   90.00
#
_symmetry.space_group_name_H-M   'P 1'
#
loop_
_entity.id
_entity.type
_entity.pdbx_description
1 polymer ?
#
loop_
_entity_poly.entity_id
_entity_poly.type
_entity_poly.pdbx_seq_one_letter_code
_entity_poly.pdbx_strand_id
1 'polypeptide(L)'
;MNGERYAVRTGIAVVGVIALVLGLPRLAYAPYHTQPSQPPAASGSPLDAARKQLDTARTHAGFATSAGSLSGVHQHAGHAVNCLVGNKDKRFDRQWGNPCEGQGSGALVDLKAAGTRAAEALKITDEAARVGTDTLSAKDVGTAQAGAKKLAGLLDSALKALR
;
A
#
# COMPACT_ATOMS: atom_id res chain seq x y z
N MET A 1 8.96 -32.32 67.95
CA MET A 1 8.20 -32.61 69.18
C MET A 1 7.16 -31.51 69.34
N ASN A 2 5.92 -31.97 69.49
CA ASN A 2 4.66 -31.22 69.61
C ASN A 2 4.64 -30.26 70.81
N GLY A 3 3.78 -29.23 70.78
CA GLY A 3 3.54 -28.39 71.95
C GLY A 3 2.56 -27.21 71.77
N GLU A 4 1.41 -27.50 71.19
CA GLU A 4 0.07 -26.91 71.29
C GLU A 4 -0.29 -25.97 72.50
N ARG A 5 -1.26 -25.06 72.23
CA ARG A 5 -2.27 -24.39 73.13
C ARG A 5 -1.83 -23.06 73.80
N TYR A 6 -2.65 -22.02 74.00
CA TYR A 6 -4.08 -21.71 73.84
C TYR A 6 -4.24 -20.19 74.12
N ALA A 7 -5.20 -19.50 73.50
CA ALA A 7 -6.19 -18.64 74.20
C ALA A 7 -6.93 -17.70 73.22
N VAL A 8 -8.18 -18.07 72.99
CA VAL A 8 -9.28 -17.30 72.41
C VAL A 8 -9.79 -16.26 73.41
N ARG A 9 -10.12 -15.04 72.96
CA ARG A 9 -11.23 -14.22 73.48
C ARG A 9 -11.48 -13.00 72.56
N THR A 10 -12.46 -13.08 71.65
CA THR A 10 -13.84 -12.57 71.76
C THR A 10 -13.97 -11.12 71.31
N GLY A 11 -14.72 -10.90 70.22
CA GLY A 11 -15.18 -9.56 69.83
C GLY A 11 -15.50 -9.38 68.35
N ILE A 12 -16.33 -10.23 67.74
CA ILE A 12 -16.98 -9.92 66.46
C ILE A 12 -18.32 -9.29 66.78
N ALA A 13 -18.50 -8.03 66.40
CA ALA A 13 -19.81 -7.47 66.07
C ALA A 13 -19.66 -6.77 64.70
N VAL A 14 -20.09 -7.49 63.68
CA VAL A 14 -20.35 -7.02 62.31
C VAL A 14 -21.45 -5.97 62.38
N VAL A 15 -21.31 -4.83 61.68
CA VAL A 15 -22.31 -4.25 60.76
C VAL A 15 -21.65 -3.04 60.09
N GLY A 16 -21.62 -3.03 58.75
CA GLY A 16 -21.27 -1.84 57.98
C GLY A 16 -20.69 -2.12 56.60
N VAL A 17 -21.41 -2.87 55.77
CA VAL A 17 -21.10 -2.99 54.33
C VAL A 17 -21.31 -1.64 53.67
N ILE A 18 -20.24 -0.98 53.24
CA ILE A 18 -20.27 -0.06 52.10
C ILE A 18 -19.01 -0.33 51.26
N ALA A 19 -19.19 -1.14 50.23
CA ALA A 19 -18.21 -1.32 49.17
C ALA A 19 -18.25 -0.09 48.24
N LEU A 20 -17.25 0.78 48.32
CA LEU A 20 -16.98 1.75 47.26
C LEU A 20 -15.78 1.24 46.46
N VAL A 21 -16.05 0.41 45.45
CA VAL A 21 -15.05 -0.04 44.48
C VAL A 21 -14.83 1.10 43.49
N LEU A 22 -13.86 1.97 43.77
CA LEU A 22 -13.30 2.86 42.76
C LEU A 22 -12.31 2.04 41.93
N GLY A 23 -12.76 1.61 40.76
CA GLY A 23 -11.96 0.90 39.77
C GLY A 23 -10.83 1.79 39.25
N LEU A 24 -9.61 1.48 39.64
CA LEU A 24 -8.40 1.95 38.96
C LEU A 24 -8.27 1.18 37.63
N PRO A 25 -8.12 1.85 36.47
CA PRO A 25 -7.84 1.13 35.24
C PRO A 25 -6.44 0.52 35.34
N ARG A 26 -6.36 -0.81 35.28
CA ARG A 26 -5.11 -1.53 35.00
C ARG A 26 -4.66 -1.13 33.60
N LEU A 27 -3.58 -0.37 33.49
CA LEU A 27 -2.82 -0.26 32.25
C LEU A 27 -2.26 -1.65 31.93
N ALA A 28 -2.92 -2.36 31.03
CA ALA A 28 -2.38 -3.56 30.42
C ALA A 28 -1.28 -3.13 29.44
N TYR A 29 -0.02 -3.43 29.78
CA TYR A 29 1.10 -3.29 28.87
C TYR A 29 1.01 -4.42 27.84
N ALA A 30 0.57 -4.10 26.61
CA ALA A 30 0.61 -5.04 25.50
C ALA A 30 2.02 -5.00 24.86
N PRO A 31 2.68 -6.16 24.64
CA PRO A 31 3.98 -6.20 23.97
C PRO A 31 3.84 -5.77 22.50
N TYR A 32 4.73 -4.89 22.04
CA TYR A 32 4.74 -4.26 20.71
C TYR A 32 4.86 -5.21 19.49
N HIS A 33 4.85 -6.53 19.69
CA HIS A 33 5.09 -7.52 18.64
C HIS A 33 3.84 -8.28 18.16
N THR A 34 2.65 -7.98 18.68
CA THR A 34 1.41 -8.68 18.28
C THR A 34 0.42 -7.82 17.48
N GLN A 35 0.81 -6.63 17.02
CA GLN A 35 0.00 -5.91 16.04
C GLN A 35 0.30 -6.44 14.63
N PRO A 36 -0.68 -6.99 13.90
CA PRO A 36 -0.55 -7.13 12.46
C PRO A 36 -0.26 -5.73 11.92
N SER A 37 0.89 -5.54 11.28
CA SER A 37 1.25 -4.28 10.63
C SER A 37 0.27 -4.04 9.49
N GLN A 38 -0.84 -3.38 9.78
CA GLN A 38 -1.66 -2.74 8.77
C GLN A 38 -0.79 -1.65 8.15
N PRO A 39 -0.53 -1.66 6.83
CA PRO A 39 0.14 -0.53 6.20
C PRO A 39 -0.67 0.73 6.51
N PRO A 40 -0.02 1.85 6.85
CA PRO A 40 -0.74 3.09 7.13
C PRO A 40 -1.65 3.40 5.95
N ALA A 41 -2.93 3.64 6.22
CA ALA A 41 -3.83 4.17 5.22
C ALA A 41 -3.19 5.43 4.64
N ALA A 42 -3.01 5.48 3.32
CA ALA A 42 -2.51 6.67 2.65
C ALA A 42 -3.38 7.85 3.09
N SER A 43 -2.78 8.84 3.76
CA SER A 43 -3.48 9.96 4.40
C SER A 43 -3.96 11.01 3.39
N GLY A 44 -4.39 10.58 2.20
CA GLY A 44 -4.82 11.42 1.09
C GLY A 44 -6.01 10.80 0.36
N SER A 45 -6.71 11.59 -0.46
CA SER A 45 -7.82 11.06 -1.25
C SER A 45 -7.32 9.99 -2.23
N PRO A 46 -8.15 8.99 -2.61
CA PRO A 46 -7.77 8.03 -3.64
C PRO A 46 -7.33 8.68 -4.97
N LEU A 47 -7.82 9.89 -5.25
CA LEU A 47 -7.38 10.64 -6.44
C LEU A 47 -5.93 11.09 -6.36
N ASP A 48 -5.54 11.60 -5.20
CA ASP A 48 -4.19 12.16 -5.01
C ASP A 48 -3.17 11.04 -4.96
N ALA A 49 -3.53 9.91 -4.33
CA ALA A 49 -2.76 8.67 -4.40
C ALA A 49 -2.60 8.18 -5.84
N ALA A 50 -3.68 8.14 -6.63
CA ALA A 50 -3.62 7.80 -8.04
C ALA A 50 -2.71 8.73 -8.84
N ARG A 51 -2.86 10.06 -8.70
CA ARG A 51 -2.00 11.05 -9.40
C ARG A 51 -0.52 10.82 -9.08
N LYS A 52 -0.17 10.67 -7.80
CA LYS A 52 1.21 10.47 -7.36
C LYS A 52 1.85 9.22 -7.96
N GLN A 53 1.10 8.11 -8.01
CA GLN A 53 1.54 6.86 -8.63
C GLN A 53 1.67 6.99 -10.15
N LEU A 54 0.74 7.69 -10.81
CA LEU A 54 0.79 7.96 -12.26
C LEU A 54 2.00 8.83 -12.63
N ASP A 55 2.33 9.85 -11.84
CA ASP A 55 3.52 10.69 -12.05
C ASP A 55 4.82 9.87 -11.91
N THR A 56 4.88 9.01 -10.88
CA THR A 56 6.01 8.08 -10.69
C THR A 56 6.13 7.10 -11.86
N ALA A 57 5.01 6.48 -12.27
CA ALA A 57 4.96 5.57 -13.40
C ALA A 57 5.38 6.24 -14.71
N ARG A 58 4.91 7.47 -14.96
CA ARG A 58 5.26 8.27 -16.14
C ARG A 58 6.76 8.54 -16.20
N THR A 59 7.34 8.93 -15.06
CA THR A 59 8.78 9.18 -14.95
C THR A 59 9.58 7.94 -15.35
N HIS A 60 9.21 6.78 -14.81
CA HIS A 60 9.86 5.52 -15.16
C HIS A 60 9.61 5.08 -16.60
N ALA A 61 8.42 5.27 -17.16
CA ALA A 61 8.17 5.03 -18.59
C ALA A 61 9.04 5.94 -19.49
N GLY A 62 9.30 7.18 -19.06
CA GLY A 62 10.24 8.09 -19.70
C GLY A 62 11.67 7.54 -19.69
N PHE A 63 12.15 7.07 -18.53
CA PHE A 63 13.47 6.43 -18.44
C PHE A 63 13.58 5.17 -19.31
N ALA A 64 12.51 4.37 -19.38
CA ALA A 64 12.45 3.20 -20.25
C ALA A 64 12.60 3.56 -21.74
N THR A 65 12.09 4.73 -22.16
CA THR A 65 12.22 5.20 -23.55
C THR A 65 13.67 5.52 -23.94
N SER A 66 14.50 5.95 -22.98
CA SER A 66 15.89 6.36 -23.22
C SER A 66 16.92 5.33 -22.76
N ALA A 67 16.50 4.19 -22.22
CA ALA A 67 17.41 3.16 -21.71
C ALA A 67 18.21 2.51 -22.85
N GLY A 68 19.53 2.40 -22.67
CA GLY A 68 20.45 1.89 -23.71
C GLY A 68 20.50 0.36 -23.86
N SER A 69 19.71 -0.39 -23.10
CA SER A 69 19.69 -1.85 -23.14
C SER A 69 18.29 -2.39 -22.89
N LEU A 70 17.99 -3.59 -23.41
CA LEU A 70 16.70 -4.25 -23.19
C LEU A 70 16.39 -4.43 -21.69
N SER A 71 17.38 -4.85 -20.90
CA SER A 71 17.23 -4.97 -19.45
C SER A 71 16.90 -3.64 -18.78
N GLY A 72 17.52 -2.53 -19.21
CA GLY A 72 17.20 -1.20 -18.70
C GLY A 72 15.78 -0.76 -19.05
N VAL A 73 15.32 -1.04 -20.28
CA VAL A 73 13.93 -0.77 -20.68
C VAL A 73 12.97 -1.58 -19.82
N HIS A 74 13.22 -2.89 -19.65
CA HIS A 74 12.37 -3.76 -18.84
C HIS A 74 12.33 -3.34 -17.37
N GLN A 75 13.47 -2.97 -16.78
CA GLN A 75 13.51 -2.52 -15.39
C GLN A 75 12.63 -1.29 -15.16
N HIS A 76 12.77 -0.28 -16.03
CA HIS A 76 12.00 0.95 -15.90
C HIS A 76 10.53 0.78 -16.30
N ALA A 77 10.22 -0.02 -17.32
CA ALA A 77 8.84 -0.36 -17.65
C ALA A 77 8.17 -1.18 -16.53
N GLY A 78 8.92 -2.09 -15.88
CA GLY A 78 8.46 -2.93 -14.78
C GLY A 78 8.11 -2.10 -13.54
N HIS A 79 8.96 -1.13 -13.19
CA HIS A 79 8.62 -0.12 -12.18
C HIS A 79 7.30 0.58 -12.49
N ALA A 80 7.13 1.07 -13.74
CA ALA A 80 5.92 1.74 -14.14
C ALA A 80 4.71 0.81 -14.01
N VAL A 81 4.76 -0.40 -14.56
CA VAL A 81 3.67 -1.40 -14.46
C VAL A 81 3.28 -1.66 -13.01
N ASN A 82 4.25 -1.91 -12.13
CA ASN A 82 4.00 -2.16 -10.72
C ASN A 82 3.28 -0.99 -10.04
N CYS A 83 3.59 0.25 -10.44
CA CYS A 83 2.90 1.44 -9.95
C CYS A 83 1.44 1.52 -10.40
N LEU A 84 1.14 1.07 -11.62
CA LEU A 84 -0.22 1.11 -12.16
C LEU A 84 -1.10 0.06 -11.51
N VAL A 85 -0.59 -1.15 -11.34
CA VAL A 85 -1.41 -2.32 -11.00
C VAL A 85 -1.47 -2.59 -9.49
N GLY A 86 -0.42 -2.26 -8.74
CA GLY A 86 -0.33 -2.51 -7.31
C GLY A 86 -0.06 -3.98 -6.95
N ASN A 87 0.42 -4.23 -5.73
CA ASN A 87 0.97 -5.52 -5.30
C ASN A 87 -0.03 -6.69 -5.17
N LYS A 88 -1.33 -6.43 -5.40
CA LYS A 88 -2.40 -7.45 -5.39
C LYS A 88 -2.83 -7.88 -6.79
N ASP A 89 -2.39 -7.18 -7.84
CA ASP A 89 -2.72 -7.52 -9.22
C ASP A 89 -1.77 -8.61 -9.75
N LYS A 90 -2.28 -9.53 -10.57
CA LYS A 90 -1.50 -10.61 -11.18
C LYS A 90 -0.39 -10.13 -12.14
N ARG A 91 -0.49 -8.90 -12.63
CA ARG A 91 0.52 -8.24 -13.48
C ARG A 91 1.67 -7.67 -12.67
N PHE A 92 1.53 -7.60 -11.34
CA PHE A 92 2.61 -7.15 -10.47
C PHE A 92 3.71 -8.21 -10.40
N ASP A 93 4.95 -7.76 -10.49
CA ASP A 93 6.10 -8.64 -10.38
C ASP A 93 7.14 -8.02 -9.45
N ARG A 94 7.39 -8.70 -8.32
CA ARG A 94 8.32 -8.26 -7.27
C ARG A 94 9.75 -8.11 -7.79
N GLN A 95 10.13 -8.84 -8.85
CA GLN A 95 11.49 -8.77 -9.40
C GLN A 95 11.82 -7.38 -9.94
N TRP A 96 10.81 -6.64 -10.43
CA TRP A 96 11.02 -5.27 -10.87
C TRP A 96 11.10 -4.27 -9.71
N GLY A 97 10.67 -4.61 -8.50
CA GLY A 97 10.58 -3.65 -7.39
C GLY A 97 9.39 -2.70 -7.51
N ASN A 98 9.04 -2.01 -6.42
CA ASN A 98 7.84 -1.17 -6.34
C ASN A 98 8.15 0.27 -5.86
N PRO A 99 8.56 1.19 -6.75
CA PRO A 99 8.91 2.54 -6.35
C PRO A 99 7.72 3.38 -5.87
N CYS A 100 6.48 2.92 -6.07
CA CYS A 100 5.29 3.58 -5.51
C CYS A 100 4.82 2.99 -4.17
N GLU A 101 5.63 2.15 -3.52
CA GLU A 101 5.30 1.67 -2.18
C GLU A 101 5.03 2.83 -1.23
N GLY A 102 3.90 2.76 -0.51
CA GLY A 102 3.43 3.84 0.37
C GLY A 102 2.77 5.03 -0.33
N GLN A 103 2.66 5.06 -1.67
CA GLN A 103 1.96 6.12 -2.40
C GLN A 103 0.46 5.85 -2.58
N GLY A 104 0.04 4.59 -2.45
CA GLY A 104 -1.32 4.14 -2.72
C GLY A 104 -1.40 2.62 -2.82
N SER A 105 -2.50 2.11 -3.38
CA SER A 105 -2.75 0.66 -3.55
C SER A 105 -2.46 0.16 -4.98
N GLY A 106 -1.90 1.01 -5.83
CA GLY A 106 -1.83 0.85 -7.28
C GLY A 106 -2.77 1.86 -7.96
N ALA A 107 -2.28 2.57 -8.99
CA ALA A 107 -3.04 3.64 -9.62
C ALA A 107 -4.43 3.19 -10.11
N LEU A 108 -4.56 1.99 -10.69
CA LEU A 108 -5.84 1.43 -11.11
C LEU A 108 -6.82 1.23 -9.94
N VAL A 109 -6.33 0.75 -8.81
CA VAL A 109 -7.13 0.53 -7.61
C VAL A 109 -7.64 1.86 -7.06
N ASP A 110 -6.75 2.85 -6.98
CA ASP A 110 -7.07 4.15 -6.41
C ASP A 110 -7.95 5.01 -7.34
N LEU A 111 -7.75 4.92 -8.67
CA LEU A 111 -8.65 5.52 -9.67
C LEU A 111 -10.06 4.91 -9.61
N LYS A 112 -10.16 3.60 -9.42
CA LYS A 112 -11.46 2.94 -9.24
C LYS A 112 -12.16 3.42 -7.96
N ALA A 113 -11.42 3.53 -6.85
CA ALA A 113 -11.94 4.05 -5.59
C ALA A 113 -12.32 5.54 -5.67
N ALA A 114 -11.69 6.30 -6.56
CA ALA A 114 -11.99 7.70 -6.83
C ALA A 114 -13.34 7.93 -7.56
N GLY A 115 -13.96 6.89 -8.11
CA GLY A 115 -15.31 6.95 -8.68
C GLY A 115 -15.40 7.61 -10.05
N THR A 116 -16.60 8.09 -10.41
CA THR A 116 -16.95 8.56 -11.77
C THR A 116 -16.04 9.66 -12.30
N ARG A 117 -15.59 10.56 -11.43
CA ARG A 117 -14.64 11.65 -11.76
C ARG A 117 -13.26 11.17 -12.25
N ALA A 118 -12.92 9.89 -12.06
CA ALA A 118 -11.66 9.29 -12.51
C ALA A 118 -11.87 8.23 -13.61
N ALA A 119 -13.10 8.06 -14.13
CA ALA A 119 -13.43 6.96 -15.03
C ALA A 119 -12.65 6.97 -16.34
N GLU A 120 -12.36 8.15 -16.90
CA GLU A 120 -11.58 8.25 -18.13
C GLU A 120 -10.10 7.92 -17.88
N ALA A 121 -9.51 8.51 -16.84
CA ALA A 121 -8.15 8.18 -16.44
C ALA A 121 -8.00 6.69 -16.11
N LEU A 122 -9.01 6.06 -15.51
CA LEU A 122 -9.01 4.62 -15.22
C LEU A 122 -8.88 3.78 -16.50
N LYS A 123 -9.66 4.08 -17.54
CA LYS A 123 -9.59 3.37 -18.83
C LYS A 123 -8.23 3.52 -19.49
N ILE A 124 -7.72 4.75 -19.55
CA ILE A 124 -6.40 5.04 -20.13
C ILE A 124 -5.30 4.34 -19.35
N THR A 125 -5.39 4.33 -18.02
CA THR A 125 -4.42 3.68 -17.14
C THR A 125 -4.41 2.16 -17.31
N ASP A 126 -5.57 1.53 -17.57
CA ASP A 126 -5.60 0.08 -17.79
C ASP A 126 -4.96 -0.29 -19.13
N GLU A 127 -5.22 0.50 -20.18
CA GLU A 127 -4.48 0.35 -21.46
C GLU A 127 -2.99 0.59 -21.28
N ALA A 128 -2.58 1.59 -20.46
CA ALA A 128 -1.18 1.80 -20.12
C ALA A 128 -0.57 0.56 -19.44
N ALA A 129 -1.26 -0.05 -18.47
CA ALA A 129 -0.79 -1.26 -17.82
C ALA A 129 -0.65 -2.44 -18.80
N ARG A 130 -1.56 -2.59 -19.77
CA ARG A 130 -1.46 -3.61 -20.83
C ARG A 130 -0.23 -3.36 -21.72
N VAL A 131 -0.07 -2.14 -22.24
CA VAL A 131 1.10 -1.75 -23.05
C VAL A 131 2.41 -1.95 -22.28
N GLY A 132 2.43 -1.63 -20.99
CA GLY A 132 3.59 -1.87 -20.14
C GLY A 132 3.92 -3.37 -20.02
N THR A 133 2.91 -4.22 -19.86
CA THR A 133 3.09 -5.69 -19.82
C THR A 133 3.61 -6.23 -21.17
N ASP A 134 3.09 -5.71 -22.29
CA ASP A 134 3.56 -6.06 -23.64
C ASP A 134 5.02 -5.60 -23.84
N THR A 135 5.37 -4.41 -23.32
CA THR A 135 6.74 -3.87 -23.34
C THR A 135 7.71 -4.79 -22.61
N LEU A 136 7.32 -5.35 -21.46
CA LEU A 136 8.11 -6.32 -20.69
C LEU A 136 8.30 -7.66 -21.41
N SER A 137 7.46 -7.96 -22.42
CA SER A 137 7.53 -9.18 -23.20
C SER A 137 8.43 -9.06 -24.44
N ALA A 138 8.82 -7.82 -24.80
CA ALA A 138 9.66 -7.53 -25.95
C ALA A 138 11.03 -8.25 -25.87
N LYS A 139 11.60 -8.56 -27.03
CA LYS A 139 12.85 -9.35 -27.16
C LYS A 139 14.02 -8.53 -27.70
N ASP A 140 13.77 -7.28 -28.10
CA ASP A 140 14.77 -6.36 -28.60
C ASP A 140 14.53 -4.95 -28.05
N VAL A 141 15.61 -4.16 -27.97
CA VAL A 141 15.58 -2.84 -27.35
C VAL A 141 14.70 -1.85 -28.12
N GLY A 142 14.61 -1.95 -29.44
CA GLY A 142 13.84 -1.02 -30.27
C GLY A 142 12.34 -1.18 -30.06
N THR A 143 11.83 -2.41 -30.09
CA THR A 143 10.43 -2.74 -29.79
C THR A 143 10.09 -2.34 -28.35
N ALA A 144 10.97 -2.64 -27.40
CA ALA A 144 10.77 -2.30 -26.00
C ALA A 144 10.70 -0.77 -25.80
N GLN A 145 11.60 0.01 -26.42
CA GLN A 145 11.58 1.47 -26.36
C GLN A 145 10.32 2.06 -27.02
N ALA A 146 9.86 1.50 -28.14
CA ALA A 146 8.61 1.92 -28.78
C ALA A 146 7.40 1.68 -27.88
N GLY A 147 7.34 0.51 -27.22
CA GLY A 147 6.34 0.19 -26.20
C GLY A 147 6.39 1.16 -25.01
N ALA A 148 7.59 1.45 -24.50
CA ALA A 148 7.81 2.42 -23.43
C ALA A 148 7.36 3.84 -23.80
N LYS A 149 7.57 4.27 -25.05
CA LYS A 149 7.08 5.56 -25.56
C LYS A 149 5.55 5.61 -25.59
N LYS A 150 4.89 4.53 -26.05
CA LYS A 150 3.42 4.43 -26.01
C LYS A 150 2.92 4.45 -24.57
N LEU A 151 3.56 3.71 -23.66
CA LEU A 151 3.26 3.71 -22.23
C LEU A 151 3.34 5.13 -21.65
N ALA A 152 4.44 5.85 -21.87
CA ALA A 152 4.61 7.22 -21.38
C ALA A 152 3.51 8.17 -21.91
N GLY A 153 3.16 8.08 -23.19
CA GLY A 153 2.09 8.88 -23.80
C GLY A 153 0.69 8.59 -23.24
N LEU A 154 0.39 7.33 -22.91
CA LEU A 154 -0.84 6.96 -22.22
C LEU A 154 -0.87 7.52 -20.80
N LEU A 155 0.25 7.46 -20.08
CA LEU A 155 0.34 8.01 -18.72
C LEU A 155 0.20 9.54 -18.69
N ASP A 156 0.78 10.23 -19.67
CA ASP A 156 0.53 11.65 -19.92
C ASP A 156 -0.96 11.95 -20.12
N SER A 157 -1.66 11.10 -20.88
CA SER A 157 -3.08 11.26 -21.17
C SER A 157 -3.95 10.97 -19.94
N ALA A 158 -3.60 9.95 -19.16
CA ALA A 158 -4.28 9.63 -17.89
C ALA A 158 -4.16 10.79 -16.89
N LEU A 159 -2.97 11.37 -16.74
CA LEU A 159 -2.76 12.52 -15.85
C LEU A 159 -3.54 13.75 -16.32
N LYS A 160 -3.62 14.01 -17.63
CA LYS A 160 -4.45 15.08 -18.19
C LYS A 160 -5.94 14.86 -17.93
N ALA A 161 -6.42 13.61 -18.03
CA ALA A 161 -7.82 13.26 -17.78
C ALA A 161 -8.26 13.42 -16.32
N LEU A 162 -7.31 13.63 -15.39
CA LEU A 162 -7.61 13.93 -14.00
C LEU A 162 -7.64 15.43 -13.69
N ARG A 163 -7.28 16.31 -14.63
CA ARG A 163 -7.24 17.77 -14.41
C ARG A 163 -8.61 18.40 -14.48
#